data_AF-A0A368KW73-F1
#
_entry.id   AF-A0A368KW73-F1
#
_cell.length_a   1.000
_cell.length_b   1.000
_cell.length_c   1.000
_cell.angle_alpha   90.00
_cell.angle_beta   90.00
_cell.angle_gamma   90.00
#
_symmetry.space_group_name_H-M   'P 1'
#
loop_
_entity.id
_entity.type
_entity.pdbx_description
1 polymer ?
#
loop_
_entity_poly.entity_id
_entity_poly.type
_entity_poly.pdbx_seq_one_letter_code
_entity_poly.pdbx_strand_id
1 'polypeptide(L)'
;MIFHRTFRLQLLDRIARLTLPCPVTTAKEHQYPWDLAELFPEPNSRISFVGYGSLINLISARRSFSEEAVGLARPVVVLGAKRIYEYVMSPRGRGVYGEGPSPGNYGVLNARASSDPTDWFNGIEFELDIEAFRALHIRESAYDLLPAWTVAWEHDHLVPHISYFLSCRRDTFGGRQTIDSTILPHPGYHAVCEDGCRAISNEFLDAFRASTWVRNTRMIDSLHAEENREPGDSTRSPGSSFR
;
A
#
# COMPACT_ATOMS: atom_id res chain seq x y z
N MET A 1 -15.59 6.75 13.04
CA MET A 1 -16.28 5.75 12.21
C MET A 1 -15.76 4.41 12.65
N ILE A 2 -16.61 3.52 13.17
CA ILE A 2 -16.20 2.19 13.64
C ILE A 2 -16.83 1.17 12.68
N PHE A 3 -15.99 0.35 12.08
CA PHE A 3 -16.35 -0.66 11.09
C PHE A 3 -16.56 -1.99 11.83
N HIS A 4 -17.78 -2.55 11.79
CA HIS A 4 -18.19 -3.66 12.66
C HIS A 4 -18.37 -5.00 11.92
N ARG A 5 -18.10 -5.07 10.61
CA ARG A 5 -18.32 -6.30 9.83
C ARG A 5 -17.00 -6.99 9.49
N THR A 6 -16.91 -8.27 9.86
CA THR A 6 -15.82 -9.17 9.48
C THR A 6 -15.87 -9.43 7.98
N PHE A 7 -14.85 -8.99 7.23
CA PHE A 7 -14.69 -9.35 5.83
C PHE A 7 -14.34 -10.83 5.70
N ARG A 8 -15.06 -11.54 4.84
CA ARG A 8 -14.81 -12.96 4.58
C ARG A 8 -13.87 -13.08 3.39
N LEU A 9 -12.62 -13.48 3.61
CA LEU A 9 -11.64 -13.69 2.53
C LEU A 9 -12.15 -14.64 1.43
N GLN A 10 -13.02 -15.60 1.76
CA GLN A 10 -13.71 -16.48 0.80
C GLN A 10 -14.55 -15.73 -0.25
N LEU A 11 -14.93 -14.48 0.01
CA LEU A 11 -15.58 -13.62 -0.97
C LEU A 11 -14.63 -13.16 -2.08
N LEU A 12 -13.33 -13.04 -1.79
CA LEU A 12 -12.32 -12.76 -2.81
C LEU A 12 -12.21 -13.91 -3.82
N ASP A 13 -12.34 -15.16 -3.38
CA ASP A 13 -12.37 -16.31 -4.30
C ASP A 13 -13.56 -16.25 -5.27
N ARG A 14 -14.68 -15.65 -4.86
CA ARG A 14 -15.83 -15.43 -5.76
C ARG A 14 -15.54 -14.33 -6.77
N ILE A 15 -14.90 -13.24 -6.35
CA ILE A 15 -14.55 -12.15 -7.25
C ILE A 15 -13.43 -12.55 -8.21
N ALA A 16 -12.43 -13.30 -7.75
CA ALA A 16 -11.34 -13.81 -8.59
C ALA A 16 -11.86 -14.73 -9.71
N ARG A 17 -13.06 -15.30 -9.54
CA ARG A 17 -13.76 -16.08 -10.57
C ARG A 17 -14.59 -15.22 -11.52
N LEU A 18 -14.88 -13.96 -11.18
CA LEU A 18 -15.48 -13.03 -12.12
C LEU A 18 -14.46 -12.73 -13.21
N THR A 19 -14.85 -12.93 -14.46
CA THR A 19 -14.05 -12.50 -15.61
C THR A 19 -14.17 -10.99 -15.73
N LEU A 20 -13.32 -10.27 -15.00
CA LEU A 20 -13.20 -8.82 -15.11
C LEU A 20 -12.29 -8.50 -16.31
N PRO A 21 -12.65 -7.54 -17.17
CA PRO A 21 -11.77 -7.14 -18.26
C PRO A 21 -10.53 -6.47 -17.68
N CYS A 22 -9.44 -6.44 -18.45
CA CYS A 22 -8.20 -5.80 -18.00
C CYS A 22 -8.48 -4.31 -17.67
N PRO A 23 -8.09 -3.80 -16.48
CA PRO A 23 -8.41 -2.42 -16.07
C PRO A 23 -8.02 -1.36 -17.10
N VAL A 24 -6.88 -1.56 -17.80
CA VAL A 24 -6.37 -0.63 -18.81
C VAL A 24 -7.23 -0.56 -20.09
N THR A 25 -8.13 -1.52 -20.29
CA THR A 25 -9.13 -1.46 -21.37
C THR A 25 -10.35 -0.63 -20.99
N THR A 26 -10.55 -0.37 -19.70
CA THR A 26 -11.66 0.40 -19.14
C THR A 26 -11.25 1.83 -18.81
N ALA A 27 -10.00 2.03 -18.37
CA ALA A 27 -9.47 3.32 -17.94
C ALA A 27 -8.00 3.49 -18.34
N LYS A 28 -7.58 4.73 -18.59
CA LYS A 28 -6.23 5.04 -19.05
C LYS A 28 -5.24 5.04 -17.88
N GLU A 29 -4.02 4.57 -18.09
CA GLU A 29 -2.92 4.84 -17.16
C GLU A 29 -2.41 6.28 -17.33
N HIS A 30 -2.03 6.93 -16.22
CA HIS A 30 -1.44 8.27 -16.27
C HIS A 30 -0.02 8.25 -15.72
N GLN A 31 0.95 8.51 -16.60
CA GLN A 31 2.35 8.52 -16.21
C GLN A 31 2.70 9.80 -15.43
N TYR A 32 3.67 9.70 -14.51
CA TYR A 32 4.19 10.88 -13.80
C TYR A 32 5.14 11.72 -14.69
N PRO A 33 5.04 13.06 -14.67
CA PRO A 33 4.05 13.86 -13.95
C PRO A 33 2.67 13.82 -14.64
N TRP A 34 1.62 13.65 -13.84
CA TRP A 34 0.25 13.54 -14.35
C TRP A 34 -0.23 14.85 -14.99
N ASP A 35 -0.97 14.75 -16.09
CA ASP A 35 -1.71 15.85 -16.68
C ASP A 35 -3.03 16.05 -15.92
N LEU A 36 -3.10 17.12 -15.11
CA LEU A 36 -4.30 17.42 -14.33
C LEU A 36 -5.47 17.91 -15.19
N ALA A 37 -5.22 18.46 -16.39
CA ALA A 37 -6.29 18.86 -17.29
C ALA A 37 -6.94 17.63 -17.93
N GLU A 38 -6.17 16.58 -18.21
CA GLU A 38 -6.71 15.29 -18.65
C GLU A 38 -7.49 14.59 -17.53
N LEU A 39 -6.94 14.58 -16.31
CA LEU A 39 -7.57 13.92 -15.16
C LEU A 39 -8.87 14.63 -14.71
N PHE A 40 -8.91 15.95 -14.83
CA PHE A 40 -10.02 16.78 -14.35
C PHE A 40 -10.54 17.70 -15.47
N PRO A 41 -11.20 17.14 -16.51
CA PRO A 41 -11.69 17.93 -17.64
C PRO A 41 -12.83 18.88 -17.24
N GLU A 42 -13.51 18.60 -16.12
CA GLU A 42 -14.65 19.37 -15.62
C GLU A 42 -14.40 19.91 -14.20
N PRO A 43 -14.91 21.11 -13.83
CA PRO A 43 -14.59 21.77 -12.55
C PRO A 43 -14.91 20.98 -11.27
N ASN A 44 -15.87 20.06 -11.33
CA ASN A 44 -16.31 19.25 -10.18
C ASN A 44 -16.00 17.76 -10.35
N SER A 45 -15.16 17.41 -11.32
CA SER A 45 -14.74 16.03 -11.51
C SER A 45 -14.02 15.51 -10.25
N ARG A 46 -14.25 14.24 -9.96
CA ARG A 46 -13.65 13.51 -8.84
C ARG A 46 -13.08 12.22 -9.37
N ILE A 47 -11.98 11.78 -8.78
CA ILE A 47 -11.33 10.51 -9.11
C ILE A 47 -11.36 9.62 -7.88
N SER A 48 -11.86 8.41 -8.07
CA SER A 48 -11.78 7.36 -7.07
C SER A 48 -10.32 6.89 -6.95
N PHE A 49 -9.72 7.08 -5.79
CA PHE A 49 -8.29 6.88 -5.55
C PHE A 49 -8.04 6.05 -4.29
N VAL A 50 -7.18 5.04 -4.39
CA VAL A 50 -6.85 4.14 -3.29
C VAL A 50 -5.48 4.45 -2.69
N GLY A 51 -5.49 4.86 -1.43
CA GLY A 51 -4.31 4.89 -0.58
C GLY A 51 -4.05 3.52 0.05
N TYR A 52 -2.88 2.94 -0.21
CA TYR A 52 -2.52 1.59 0.27
C TYR A 52 -1.29 1.54 1.19
N GLY A 53 -0.65 2.68 1.42
CA GLY A 53 0.46 2.86 2.35
C GLY A 53 0.07 3.75 3.53
N SER A 54 0.89 4.78 3.82
CA SER A 54 0.59 5.69 4.94
C SER A 54 -0.73 6.44 4.80
N LEU A 55 -1.31 6.55 3.60
CA LEU A 55 -2.64 7.11 3.38
C LEU A 55 -3.79 6.27 3.96
N ILE A 56 -3.56 5.00 4.32
CA ILE A 56 -4.53 4.22 5.10
C ILE A 56 -4.78 4.89 6.47
N ASN A 57 -3.75 5.52 7.03
CA ASN A 57 -3.88 6.29 8.26
C ASN A 57 -4.54 7.65 7.96
N LEU A 58 -5.78 7.84 8.39
CA LEU A 58 -6.55 9.06 8.09
C LEU A 58 -5.92 10.34 8.68
N ILE A 59 -5.13 10.25 9.76
CA ILE A 59 -4.37 11.40 10.27
C ILE A 59 -3.27 11.79 9.27
N SER A 60 -2.62 10.81 8.65
CA SER A 60 -1.67 11.08 7.56
C SER A 60 -2.35 11.55 6.28
N ALA A 61 -3.58 11.11 6.01
CA ALA A 61 -4.35 11.53 4.84
C ALA A 61 -4.81 13.00 4.94
N ARG A 62 -5.26 13.45 6.12
CA ARG A 62 -5.66 14.85 6.39
C ARG A 62 -4.57 15.89 6.13
N ARG A 63 -3.31 15.49 6.05
CA ARG A 63 -2.20 16.39 5.67
C ARG A 63 -2.22 16.75 4.18
N SER A 64 -2.97 16.00 3.37
CA SER A 64 -3.01 16.13 1.91
C SER A 64 -4.42 16.32 1.37
N PHE A 65 -5.45 15.86 2.09
CA PHE A 65 -6.84 15.86 1.63
C PHE A 65 -7.74 16.71 2.52
N SER A 66 -8.83 17.21 1.94
CA SER A 66 -9.87 17.94 2.67
C SER A 66 -10.59 17.04 3.68
N GLU A 67 -11.22 17.64 4.68
CA GLU A 67 -12.06 16.89 5.64
C GLU A 67 -13.23 16.18 4.96
N GLU A 68 -13.77 16.74 3.86
CA GLU A 68 -14.81 16.09 3.07
C GLU A 68 -14.30 14.79 2.44
N ALA A 69 -13.16 14.84 1.74
CA ALA A 69 -12.57 13.65 1.12
C ALA A 69 -12.21 12.58 2.15
N VAL A 70 -11.69 12.98 3.32
CA VAL A 70 -11.40 12.06 4.43
C VAL A 70 -12.68 11.52 5.08
N GLY A 71 -13.74 12.32 5.18
CA GLY A 71 -15.03 11.92 5.74
C GLY A 71 -15.79 10.91 4.88
N LEU A 72 -15.57 10.94 3.56
CA LEU A 72 -16.13 10.00 2.59
C LEU A 72 -15.24 8.77 2.35
N ALA A 73 -14.07 8.71 2.99
CA ALA A 73 -13.12 7.63 2.78
C ALA A 73 -13.69 6.29 3.27
N ARG A 74 -13.45 5.22 2.50
CA ARG A 74 -13.98 3.88 2.80
C ARG A 74 -12.96 2.77 2.60
N PRO A 75 -12.99 1.70 3.42
CA PRO A 75 -12.13 0.55 3.23
C PRO A 75 -12.53 -0.24 1.99
N VAL A 76 -11.53 -0.67 1.22
CA VAL A 76 -11.71 -1.39 -0.04
C VAL A 76 -10.69 -2.51 -0.21
N VAL A 77 -10.95 -3.41 -1.16
CA VAL A 77 -9.97 -4.35 -1.70
C VAL A 77 -9.70 -4.04 -3.16
N VAL A 78 -8.41 -3.96 -3.51
CA VAL A 78 -7.89 -3.79 -4.87
C VAL A 78 -7.48 -5.16 -5.41
N LEU A 79 -7.92 -5.46 -6.62
CA LEU A 79 -7.79 -6.77 -7.26
C LEU A 79 -6.76 -6.72 -8.41
N GLY A 80 -6.04 -7.82 -8.62
CA GLY A 80 -5.05 -7.93 -9.70
C GLY A 80 -3.84 -7.02 -9.48
N ALA A 81 -3.50 -6.75 -8.22
CA ALA A 81 -2.37 -5.91 -7.85
C ALA A 81 -1.76 -6.36 -6.52
N LYS A 82 -0.45 -6.17 -6.39
CA LYS A 82 0.31 -6.55 -5.20
C LYS A 82 0.92 -5.33 -4.53
N ARG A 83 0.89 -5.32 -3.20
CA ARG A 83 1.54 -4.30 -2.36
C ARG A 83 2.90 -4.83 -1.88
N ILE A 84 3.96 -4.05 -2.06
CA ILE A 84 5.35 -4.53 -1.84
C ILE A 84 6.19 -3.43 -1.18
N TYR A 85 7.04 -3.81 -0.23
CA TYR A 85 8.13 -2.96 0.25
C TYR A 85 9.32 -2.99 -0.71
N GLU A 86 9.40 -1.97 -1.56
CA GLU A 86 10.49 -1.85 -2.54
C GLU A 86 10.72 -0.41 -3.01
N TYR A 87 9.87 0.55 -2.61
CA TYR A 87 10.15 1.94 -2.93
C TYR A 87 11.13 2.50 -1.91
N VAL A 88 12.21 3.10 -2.40
CA VAL A 88 13.21 3.74 -1.56
C VAL A 88 12.64 5.07 -1.05
N MET A 89 12.50 5.22 0.27
CA MET A 89 11.98 6.42 0.91
C MET A 89 12.76 7.66 0.45
N SER A 90 12.02 8.71 0.06
CA SER A 90 12.62 9.98 -0.33
C SER A 90 13.26 10.70 0.87
N PRO A 91 14.20 11.65 0.66
CA PRO A 91 14.73 12.50 1.73
C PRO A 91 13.63 13.21 2.53
N ARG A 92 12.57 13.68 1.85
CA ARG A 92 11.40 14.27 2.52
C ARG A 92 10.69 13.26 3.42
N GLY A 93 10.51 12.02 2.95
CA GLY A 93 9.94 10.94 3.75
C GLY A 93 10.76 10.68 5.02
N ARG A 94 12.09 10.68 4.92
CA ARG A 94 12.99 10.53 6.08
C ARG A 94 12.86 11.68 7.07
N GLY A 95 12.66 12.91 6.60
CA GLY A 95 12.34 14.05 7.47
C GLY A 95 11.04 13.89 8.26
N VAL A 96 10.08 13.09 7.77
CA VAL A 96 8.79 12.84 8.43
C VAL A 96 8.84 11.61 9.35
N TYR A 97 9.49 10.53 8.90
CA TYR A 97 9.46 9.24 9.59
C TYR A 97 10.76 8.92 10.37
N GLY A 98 11.80 9.75 10.22
CA GLY A 98 13.13 9.54 10.80
C GLY A 98 14.13 8.90 9.81
N GLU A 99 15.39 8.83 10.22
CA GLU A 99 16.49 8.22 9.44
C GLU A 99 16.56 6.69 9.56
N GLY A 100 15.57 6.04 10.18
CA GLY A 100 15.58 4.61 10.46
C GLY A 100 16.64 4.19 11.50
N PRO A 101 16.46 3.04 12.18
CA PRO A 101 17.40 2.58 13.20
C PRO A 101 18.65 1.90 12.61
N SER A 102 18.68 1.60 11.32
CA SER A 102 19.78 0.87 10.67
C SER A 102 19.91 1.25 9.20
N PRO A 103 21.14 1.26 8.64
CA PRO A 103 21.35 1.46 7.21
C PRO A 103 20.54 0.46 6.38
N GLY A 104 19.80 0.94 5.37
CA GLY A 104 19.00 0.09 4.47
C GLY A 104 17.54 -0.12 4.89
N ASN A 105 17.11 0.36 6.05
CA ASN A 105 15.69 0.32 6.47
C ASN A 105 14.91 1.52 5.94
N TYR A 106 14.93 1.74 4.63
CA TYR A 106 14.25 2.85 3.96
C TYR A 106 13.14 2.40 3.03
N GLY A 107 12.71 1.14 3.11
CA GLY A 107 11.62 0.61 2.30
C GLY A 107 10.29 1.21 2.70
N VAL A 108 9.59 1.80 1.74
CA VAL A 108 8.17 2.12 1.85
C VAL A 108 7.39 1.37 0.79
N LEU A 109 6.08 1.41 0.93
CA LEU A 109 5.19 0.63 0.09
C LEU A 109 5.12 1.21 -1.32
N ASN A 110 5.25 0.30 -2.27
CA ASN A 110 4.82 0.44 -3.66
C ASN A 110 3.64 -0.51 -3.89
N ALA A 111 2.97 -0.34 -5.03
CA ALA A 111 2.06 -1.34 -5.55
C ALA A 111 2.32 -1.54 -7.04
N ARG A 112 2.12 -2.76 -7.52
CA ARG A 112 2.25 -3.12 -8.94
C ARG A 112 1.01 -3.85 -9.40
N ALA A 113 0.57 -3.58 -10.63
CA ALA A 113 -0.35 -4.47 -11.31
C ALA A 113 0.26 -5.88 -11.38
N SER A 114 -0.58 -6.90 -11.19
CA SER A 114 -0.19 -8.30 -11.22
C SER A 114 -0.96 -9.04 -12.30
N SER A 115 -0.29 -9.99 -12.95
CA SER A 115 -0.94 -10.96 -13.83
C SER A 115 -1.56 -12.13 -13.07
N ASP A 116 -1.24 -12.27 -11.77
CA ASP A 116 -1.84 -13.30 -10.92
C ASP A 116 -3.20 -12.79 -10.41
N PRO A 117 -4.32 -13.45 -10.78
CA PRO A 117 -5.65 -13.04 -10.33
C PRO A 117 -5.86 -13.24 -8.82
N THR A 118 -4.97 -13.96 -8.14
CA THR A 118 -5.00 -14.17 -6.68
C THR A 118 -4.26 -13.06 -5.92
N ASP A 119 -3.54 -12.17 -6.60
CA ASP A 119 -2.95 -10.99 -5.99
C ASP A 119 -4.01 -9.92 -5.76
N TRP A 120 -4.09 -9.46 -4.52
CA TRP A 120 -4.95 -8.38 -4.08
C TRP A 120 -4.27 -7.66 -2.91
N PHE A 121 -4.74 -6.47 -2.58
CA PHE A 121 -4.44 -5.81 -1.30
C PHE A 121 -5.63 -4.98 -0.83
N ASN A 122 -5.74 -4.78 0.47
CA ASN A 122 -6.71 -3.86 1.06
C ASN A 122 -6.17 -2.44 1.18
N GLY A 123 -7.03 -1.42 1.05
CA GLY A 123 -6.65 -0.02 1.14
C GLY A 123 -7.82 0.87 1.57
N ILE A 124 -7.59 2.19 1.56
CA ILE A 124 -8.64 3.18 1.75
C ILE A 124 -8.87 3.91 0.44
N GLU A 125 -10.11 3.89 -0.02
CA GLU A 125 -10.56 4.66 -1.17
C GLU A 125 -11.04 6.04 -0.74
N PHE A 126 -10.68 7.04 -1.54
CA PHE A 126 -11.07 8.43 -1.41
C PHE A 126 -11.67 8.91 -2.74
N GLU A 127 -12.58 9.86 -2.67
CA GLU A 127 -13.05 10.61 -3.84
C GLU A 127 -12.30 11.95 -3.87
N LEU A 128 -11.32 12.07 -4.77
CA LEU A 128 -10.36 13.18 -4.77
C LEU A 128 -10.63 14.17 -5.89
N ASP A 129 -10.42 15.44 -5.60
CA ASP A 129 -10.51 16.54 -6.54
C ASP A 129 -9.14 17.00 -7.05
N ILE A 130 -9.14 18.02 -7.91
CA ILE A 130 -7.92 18.56 -8.49
C ILE A 130 -6.96 19.12 -7.43
N GLU A 131 -7.46 19.72 -6.34
CA GLU A 131 -6.61 20.27 -5.28
C GLU A 131 -5.93 19.15 -4.48
N ALA A 132 -6.65 18.06 -4.20
CA ALA A 132 -6.09 16.87 -3.60
C ALA A 132 -4.99 16.25 -4.49
N PHE A 133 -5.18 16.22 -5.81
CA PHE A 133 -4.15 15.73 -6.74
C PHE A 133 -2.93 16.66 -6.83
N ARG A 134 -3.11 17.98 -6.74
CA ARG A 134 -1.98 18.91 -6.59
C ARG A 134 -1.18 18.65 -5.31
N ALA A 135 -1.88 18.40 -4.20
CA ALA A 135 -1.22 18.02 -2.94
C ALA A 135 -0.48 16.68 -3.05
N LEU A 136 -1.05 15.71 -3.78
CA LEU A 136 -0.38 14.43 -4.09
C LEU A 136 0.85 14.63 -4.96
N HIS A 137 0.83 15.48 -5.98
CA HIS A 137 2.01 15.77 -6.81
C HIS A 137 3.21 16.25 -5.99
N ILE A 138 2.95 17.04 -4.95
CA ILE A 138 3.96 17.56 -4.03
C ILE A 138 4.50 16.45 -3.11
N ARG A 139 3.64 15.53 -2.71
CA ARG A 139 3.94 14.47 -1.73
C ARG A 139 4.59 13.25 -2.38
N GLU A 140 4.10 12.85 -3.54
CA GLU A 140 4.38 11.60 -4.22
C GLU A 140 5.10 11.90 -5.54
N SER A 141 6.34 11.41 -5.67
CA SER A 141 7.18 11.62 -6.85
C SER A 141 7.50 10.30 -7.52
N ALA A 142 7.54 10.29 -8.85
CA ALA A 142 7.83 9.12 -9.69
C ALA A 142 6.78 7.99 -9.66
N TYR A 143 5.57 8.26 -9.13
CA TYR A 143 4.46 7.32 -9.14
C TYR A 143 3.51 7.59 -10.31
N ASP A 144 3.32 6.61 -11.17
CA ASP A 144 2.23 6.60 -12.16
C ASP A 144 0.89 6.33 -11.45
N LEU A 145 -0.22 6.73 -12.07
CA LEU A 145 -1.57 6.33 -11.65
C LEU A 145 -2.02 5.16 -12.52
N LEU A 146 -2.27 4.02 -11.88
CA LEU A 146 -2.75 2.82 -12.54
C LEU A 146 -4.20 2.55 -12.13
N PRO A 147 -5.09 2.22 -13.08
CA PRO A 147 -6.43 1.77 -12.74
C PRO A 147 -6.40 0.33 -12.22
N ALA A 148 -7.26 0.02 -11.26
CA ALA A 148 -7.53 -1.35 -10.83
C ALA A 148 -9.01 -1.52 -10.50
N TRP A 149 -9.45 -2.78 -10.54
CA TRP A 149 -10.75 -3.15 -10.02
C TRP A 149 -10.72 -3.12 -8.49
N THR A 150 -11.71 -2.46 -7.93
CA THR A 150 -11.88 -2.26 -6.50
C THR A 150 -13.26 -2.74 -6.08
N VAL A 151 -13.35 -3.30 -4.88
CA VAL A 151 -14.63 -3.64 -4.23
C VAL A 151 -14.64 -3.10 -2.81
N ALA A 152 -15.81 -2.74 -2.31
CA ALA A 152 -15.95 -2.29 -0.93
C ALA A 152 -15.66 -3.43 0.07
N TRP A 153 -14.97 -3.10 1.17
CA TRP A 153 -14.61 -4.06 2.21
C TRP A 153 -15.82 -4.58 3.00
N GLU A 154 -16.84 -3.76 3.25
CA GLU A 154 -17.92 -4.12 4.18
C GLU A 154 -19.21 -4.65 3.54
N HIS A 155 -19.26 -4.79 2.21
CA HIS A 155 -20.51 -5.10 1.53
C HIS A 155 -20.67 -6.60 1.26
N ASP A 156 -21.85 -7.13 1.60
CA ASP A 156 -22.26 -8.50 1.27
C ASP A 156 -22.39 -8.71 -0.24
N HIS A 157 -22.59 -7.61 -0.97
CA HIS A 157 -22.64 -7.55 -2.42
C HIS A 157 -21.44 -6.76 -2.94
N LEU A 158 -20.57 -7.47 -3.66
CA LEU A 158 -19.35 -6.92 -4.20
C LEU A 158 -19.67 -6.42 -5.61
N VAL A 159 -19.76 -5.10 -5.75
CA VAL A 159 -19.91 -4.43 -7.06
C VAL A 159 -18.54 -3.87 -7.42
N PRO A 160 -17.83 -4.47 -8.40
CA PRO A 160 -16.54 -3.95 -8.82
C PRO A 160 -16.68 -2.60 -9.51
N HIS A 161 -15.78 -1.68 -9.19
CA HIS A 161 -15.62 -0.40 -9.90
C HIS A 161 -14.14 -0.10 -10.12
N ILE A 162 -13.83 0.86 -10.98
CA ILE A 162 -12.45 1.28 -11.24
C ILE A 162 -12.05 2.36 -10.24
N SER A 163 -10.89 2.17 -9.63
CA SER A 163 -10.21 3.18 -8.83
C SER A 163 -8.73 3.23 -9.23
N TYR A 164 -8.08 4.37 -8.99
CA TYR A 164 -6.67 4.54 -9.27
C TYR A 164 -5.82 4.29 -8.04
N PHE A 165 -4.62 3.75 -8.23
CA PHE A 165 -3.60 3.65 -7.19
C PHE A 165 -2.24 4.09 -7.74
N LEU A 166 -1.35 4.51 -6.85
CA LEU A 166 0.00 4.92 -7.20
C LEU A 166 0.90 3.72 -7.49
N SER A 167 1.69 3.74 -8.55
CA SER A 167 2.70 2.70 -8.83
C SER A 167 4.00 3.31 -9.33
N CYS A 168 5.10 3.07 -8.62
CA CYS A 168 6.41 3.41 -9.12
C CYS A 168 6.94 2.24 -9.95
N ARG A 169 7.24 2.52 -11.23
CA ARG A 169 7.76 1.53 -12.19
C ARG A 169 9.18 1.83 -12.67
N ARG A 170 9.77 2.93 -12.19
CA ARG A 170 11.07 3.42 -12.62
C ARG A 170 12.09 3.07 -11.54
N ASP A 171 13.23 2.50 -11.92
CA ASP A 171 14.31 2.21 -10.96
C ASP A 171 15.00 3.48 -10.46
N THR A 172 14.96 4.54 -11.27
CA THR A 172 15.50 5.86 -10.91
C THR A 172 14.57 6.99 -11.33
N PHE A 173 14.61 8.10 -10.58
CA PHE A 173 13.94 9.35 -10.94
C PHE A 173 14.67 10.54 -10.33
N GLY A 174 14.98 11.56 -11.14
CA GLY A 174 15.69 12.75 -10.68
C GLY A 174 17.08 12.45 -10.07
N GLY A 175 17.81 11.48 -10.62
CA GLY A 175 19.14 11.07 -10.13
C GLY A 175 19.13 10.22 -8.84
N ARG A 176 17.95 9.87 -8.31
CA ARG A 176 17.79 9.04 -7.11
C ARG A 176 17.29 7.64 -7.49
N GLN A 177 17.75 6.61 -6.80
CA GLN A 177 17.13 5.28 -6.84
C GLN A 177 15.74 5.32 -6.21
N THR A 178 14.74 4.83 -6.93
CA THR A 178 13.35 4.77 -6.51
C THR A 178 12.89 3.36 -6.18
N ILE A 179 13.45 2.32 -6.81
CA ILE A 179 13.11 0.92 -6.55
C ILE A 179 14.36 0.15 -6.07
N ASP A 180 14.18 -0.60 -4.98
CA ASP A 180 15.12 -1.58 -4.46
C ASP A 180 14.32 -2.74 -3.83
N SER A 181 14.22 -3.87 -4.53
CA SER A 181 13.45 -5.04 -4.04
C SER A 181 14.14 -5.79 -2.89
N THR A 182 15.36 -5.40 -2.49
CA THR A 182 16.09 -5.99 -1.36
C THR A 182 15.92 -5.19 -0.06
N ILE A 183 15.35 -4.00 -0.16
CA ILE A 183 15.20 -3.06 0.95
C ILE A 183 14.26 -3.60 2.02
N LEU A 184 14.54 -3.24 3.28
CA LEU A 184 13.67 -3.59 4.40
C LEU A 184 12.68 -2.46 4.70
N PRO A 185 11.48 -2.79 5.20
CA PRO A 185 10.52 -1.79 5.63
C PRO A 185 11.12 -0.80 6.63
N HIS A 186 10.84 0.48 6.44
CA HIS A 186 11.18 1.49 7.45
C HIS A 186 10.23 1.34 8.66
N PRO A 187 10.72 1.09 9.89
CA PRO A 187 9.87 0.75 11.03
C PRO A 187 8.81 1.81 11.36
N GLY A 188 9.20 3.10 11.41
CA GLY A 188 8.26 4.19 11.71
C GLY A 188 7.16 4.36 10.65
N TYR A 189 7.47 4.12 9.38
CA TYR A 189 6.48 4.17 8.29
C TYR A 189 5.55 2.95 8.36
N HIS A 190 6.12 1.76 8.60
CA HIS A 190 5.36 0.53 8.74
C HIS A 190 4.37 0.62 9.91
N ALA A 191 4.81 1.11 11.08
CA ALA A 191 3.96 1.33 12.24
C ALA A 191 2.76 2.24 11.91
N VAL A 192 2.98 3.36 11.20
CA VAL A 192 1.89 4.26 10.77
C VAL A 192 0.87 3.53 9.88
N CYS A 193 1.32 2.63 9.00
CA CYS A 193 0.43 1.84 8.15
C CYS A 193 -0.38 0.85 8.98
N GLU A 194 0.26 0.11 9.89
CA GLU A 194 -0.42 -0.84 10.77
C GLU A 194 -1.43 -0.15 11.70
N ASP A 195 -1.08 1.02 12.25
CA ASP A 195 -1.98 1.80 13.09
C ASP A 195 -3.21 2.27 12.31
N GLY A 196 -3.02 2.68 11.05
CA GLY A 196 -4.12 3.01 10.15
C GLY A 196 -5.03 1.80 9.90
N CYS A 197 -4.44 0.62 9.67
CA CYS A 197 -5.21 -0.61 9.47
C CYS A 197 -5.97 -1.01 10.75
N ARG A 198 -5.31 -0.96 11.91
CA ARG A 198 -5.89 -1.32 13.21
C ARG A 198 -7.04 -0.40 13.61
N ALA A 199 -6.99 0.86 13.22
CA ALA A 199 -8.07 1.82 13.42
C ALA A 199 -9.35 1.46 12.62
N ILE A 200 -9.23 0.64 11.57
CA ILE A 200 -10.36 0.11 10.81
C ILE A 200 -10.88 -1.15 11.49
N SER A 201 -10.07 -2.21 11.53
CA SER A 201 -10.33 -3.45 12.28
C SER A 201 -9.07 -4.33 12.35
N ASN A 202 -9.05 -5.33 13.23
CA ASN A 202 -7.95 -6.29 13.28
C ASN A 202 -7.90 -7.15 12.02
N GLU A 203 -9.04 -7.53 11.46
CA GLU A 203 -9.11 -8.29 10.22
C GLU A 203 -8.56 -7.50 9.02
N PHE A 204 -8.76 -6.18 9.01
CA PHE A 204 -8.16 -5.30 8.01
C PHE A 204 -6.63 -5.26 8.16
N LEU A 205 -6.12 -5.25 9.40
CA LEU A 205 -4.68 -5.39 9.65
C LEU A 205 -4.13 -6.76 9.23
N ASP A 206 -4.83 -7.85 9.53
CA ASP A 206 -4.41 -9.19 9.14
C ASP A 206 -4.40 -9.35 7.62
N ALA A 207 -5.42 -8.83 6.94
CA ALA A 207 -5.45 -8.75 5.48
C ALA A 207 -4.31 -7.89 4.93
N PHE A 208 -3.95 -6.79 5.62
CA PHE A 208 -2.80 -5.97 5.25
C PHE A 208 -1.51 -6.77 5.28
N ARG A 209 -1.29 -7.54 6.35
CA ARG A 209 -0.10 -8.38 6.51
C ARG A 209 -0.03 -9.52 5.51
N ALA A 210 -1.17 -10.19 5.27
CA ALA A 210 -1.28 -11.32 4.36
C ALA A 210 -1.08 -10.94 2.88
N SER A 211 -1.39 -9.69 2.51
CA SER A 211 -1.29 -9.17 1.13
C SER A 211 -0.03 -8.33 0.86
N THR A 212 0.83 -8.11 1.86
CA THR A 212 2.04 -7.28 1.72
C THR A 212 3.28 -8.14 1.56
N TRP A 213 4.12 -7.78 0.59
CA TRP A 213 5.34 -8.50 0.27
C TRP A 213 6.61 -7.75 0.73
N VAL A 214 7.61 -8.49 1.17
CA VAL A 214 8.97 -8.03 1.50
C VAL A 214 9.96 -9.02 0.87
N ARG A 215 10.89 -8.56 0.03
CA ARG A 215 11.93 -9.41 -0.60
C ARG A 215 11.36 -10.67 -1.29
N ASN A 216 10.28 -10.53 -2.03
CA ASN A 216 9.56 -11.64 -2.70
C ASN A 216 8.92 -12.68 -1.77
N THR A 217 8.81 -12.39 -0.47
CA THR A 217 8.10 -13.23 0.51
C THR A 217 6.92 -12.45 1.08
N ARG A 218 5.78 -13.11 1.33
CA ARG A 218 4.67 -12.43 2.03
C ARG A 218 5.07 -12.16 3.47
N MET A 219 4.68 -11.01 4.00
CA MET A 219 5.12 -10.56 5.32
C MET A 219 4.68 -11.53 6.44
N ILE A 220 3.52 -12.16 6.29
CA ILE A 220 3.02 -13.18 7.22
C ILE A 220 3.93 -14.43 7.27
N ASP A 221 4.47 -14.86 6.13
CA ASP A 221 5.36 -16.02 6.05
C ASP A 221 6.70 -15.73 6.74
N SER A 222 7.17 -14.48 6.64
CA SER A 222 8.39 -14.02 7.33
C SER A 222 8.23 -13.99 8.85
N LEU A 223 7.07 -13.55 9.36
CA LEU A 223 6.80 -13.50 10.79
C LEU A 223 6.78 -14.92 11.41
N HIS A 224 6.13 -15.88 10.74
CA HIS A 224 6.12 -17.27 11.19
C HIS A 224 7.50 -17.95 11.12
N ALA A 225 8.38 -17.52 10.21
CA ALA A 225 9.75 -18.04 10.15
C ALA A 225 10.61 -17.59 11.34
N GLU A 226 10.36 -16.41 11.91
CA GLU A 226 11.09 -15.91 13.07
C GLU A 226 10.62 -16.55 14.39
N GLU A 227 9.32 -16.79 14.55
CA GLU A 227 8.77 -17.48 15.73
C GLU A 227 9.25 -18.94 15.86
N ASN A 228 9.54 -19.59 14.74
CA ASN A 228 10.04 -20.98 14.70
C ASN A 228 11.57 -21.10 14.81
N ARG A 229 12.31 -19.99 14.91
CA ARG A 229 13.73 -20.06 15.28
C ARG A 229 13.79 -20.38 16.77
N GLU A 230 14.03 -21.65 17.09
CA GLU A 230 14.36 -22.04 18.46
C GLU A 230 15.45 -21.08 18.99
N PRO A 231 15.33 -20.58 20.23
CA PRO A 231 16.35 -19.75 20.84
C PRO A 231 17.64 -20.58 20.91
N GLY A 232 18.50 -20.34 19.91
CA GLY A 232 19.73 -21.07 19.73
C GLY A 232 20.59 -20.93 20.98
N ASP A 233 20.76 -22.06 21.65
CA ASP A 233 21.75 -22.43 22.66
C ASP A 233 23.01 -21.54 22.60
N SER A 234 22.95 -20.40 23.31
CA SER A 234 24.08 -19.48 23.49
C SER A 234 24.98 -19.91 24.66
N THR A 235 24.94 -21.19 25.02
CA THR A 235 25.71 -21.75 26.13
C THR A 235 26.70 -22.82 25.70
N ARG A 236 27.70 -22.45 24.88
CA ARG A 236 29.01 -23.12 24.91
C ARG A 236 30.14 -22.12 24.86
N SER A 237 30.45 -21.54 26.03
CA SER A 237 31.79 -21.03 26.31
C SER A 237 32.80 -22.18 26.17
N PRO A 238 33.84 -22.07 25.33
CA PRO A 238 34.93 -23.02 25.38
C PRO A 238 35.68 -22.79 26.69
N GLY A 239 35.58 -23.76 27.61
CA GLY A 239 36.43 -23.83 28.77
C GLY A 239 37.89 -23.89 28.30
N SER A 240 38.61 -22.80 28.50
CA SER A 240 40.06 -22.77 28.44
C SER A 240 40.61 -23.64 29.57
N SER A 241 41.13 -24.79 29.21
CA SER A 241 41.96 -25.61 30.07
C SER A 241 43.12 -26.18 29.25
N PHE A 242 44.23 -26.43 29.95
CA PHE A 242 45.57 -26.84 29.50
C PHE A 242 46.48 -25.66 29.15
N ARG A 243 47.30 -25.21 30.11
CA ARG A 243 48.57 -25.78 30.66
C ARG A 243 49.78 -25.30 29.87
#